data_AF-A0A178ILJ9-F1
#
_entry.id   AF-A0A178ILJ9-F1
#
_cell.length_a   1.000
_cell.length_b   1.000
_cell.length_c   1.000
_cell.angle_alpha   90.00
_cell.angle_beta   90.00
_cell.angle_gamma   90.00
#
_symmetry.space_group_name_H-M   'P 1'
#
loop_
_entity.id
_entity.type
_entity.pdbx_description
1 polymer ?
#
loop_
_entity_poly.entity_id
_entity_poly.type
_entity_poly.pdbx_seq_one_letter_code
_entity_poly.pdbx_strand_id
1 'polypeptide(L)'
;MKTVSKIILQMLLVIAPVCAFAQQQDNTMELRLREALRSTTLQLRAAESERAELQVRQEETAQERDALKKQVSALSKQGERDRAEAAAQIEGLKGLVVTQEEKAAQLASELKKWREAAEQSAELAQARERARDALEIRVAELERTVADRERKNVELVKVAREILDRLEKFGLGDAIKAREPFIGAKRVQIQNLVQDYQDKILDQKYTAAAR
;
A
#
# COMPACT_ATOMS: atom_id res chain seq x y z
N MET A 1 -37.27 123.97 2.09
CA MET A 1 -38.69 124.30 1.82
C MET A 1 -38.93 124.23 0.32
N LYS A 2 -39.86 123.38 -0.09
CA LYS A 2 -40.76 123.47 -1.26
C LYS A 2 -40.26 124.19 -2.53
N THR A 3 -39.93 123.35 -3.51
CA THR A 3 -40.56 123.25 -4.85
C THR A 3 -40.70 124.49 -5.74
N VAL A 4 -40.12 124.32 -6.93
CA VAL A 4 -40.80 124.36 -8.25
C VAL A 4 -41.12 125.73 -8.83
N SER A 5 -41.04 125.76 -10.17
CA SER A 5 -41.64 126.69 -11.13
C SER A 5 -40.64 127.65 -11.76
N LYS A 6 -40.65 127.90 -13.06
CA LYS A 6 -41.51 127.45 -14.17
C LYS A 6 -40.92 128.09 -15.42
N ILE A 7 -41.13 127.42 -16.55
CA ILE A 7 -41.53 128.03 -17.84
C ILE A 7 -40.47 128.92 -18.51
N ILE A 8 -39.74 128.26 -19.42
CA ILE A 8 -39.76 128.57 -20.86
C ILE A 8 -39.89 130.06 -21.19
N LEU A 9 -38.75 130.74 -21.28
CA LEU A 9 -38.60 131.96 -22.07
C LEU A 9 -37.11 132.18 -22.39
N GLN A 10 -36.85 132.67 -23.60
CA GLN A 10 -35.61 133.30 -24.10
C GLN A 10 -34.52 132.33 -24.59
N MET A 11 -34.44 132.07 -25.90
CA MET A 11 -33.85 132.90 -26.97
C MET A 11 -32.33 133.14 -26.83
N LEU A 12 -31.64 132.85 -27.95
CA LEU A 12 -30.45 133.53 -28.46
C LEU A 12 -29.06 132.94 -28.13
N LEU A 13 -28.59 132.11 -29.08
CA LEU A 13 -27.38 132.34 -29.90
C LEU A 13 -25.96 132.14 -29.30
N VAL A 14 -25.18 131.35 -30.06
CA VAL A 14 -23.71 131.22 -30.19
C VAL A 14 -22.91 130.41 -29.15
N ILE A 15 -22.16 129.44 -29.70
CA ILE A 15 -20.73 129.09 -29.50
C ILE A 15 -20.55 127.59 -29.21
N ALA A 16 -20.18 126.85 -30.25
CA ALA A 16 -19.28 125.69 -30.18
C ALA A 16 -18.47 125.69 -31.49
N PRO A 17 -17.14 125.54 -31.45
CA PRO A 17 -16.58 124.22 -31.21
C PRO A 17 -15.30 124.20 -30.35
N VAL A 18 -15.22 123.23 -29.44
CA VAL A 18 -13.94 122.69 -28.94
C VAL A 18 -14.09 121.17 -28.93
N CYS A 19 -13.49 120.51 -29.91
CA CYS A 19 -13.16 119.09 -29.86
C CYS A 19 -11.91 118.88 -30.72
N ALA A 20 -10.75 119.00 -30.09
CA ALA A 20 -9.47 118.57 -30.65
C ALA A 20 -8.69 117.82 -29.56
N PHE A 21 -9.11 116.59 -29.27
CA PHE A 21 -8.31 115.55 -28.60
C PHE A 21 -8.89 114.18 -28.98
N ALA A 22 -8.42 113.59 -30.08
CA ALA A 22 -8.80 112.23 -30.48
C ALA A 22 -7.79 111.57 -31.44
N GLN A 23 -6.47 111.65 -31.21
CA GLN A 23 -5.51 111.01 -32.13
C GLN A 23 -4.31 110.30 -31.48
N GLN A 24 -4.35 109.98 -30.17
CA GLN A 24 -3.27 109.25 -29.49
C GLN A 24 -3.69 107.85 -28.96
N GLN A 25 -4.92 107.41 -29.25
CA GLN A 25 -5.48 106.16 -28.72
C GLN A 25 -5.34 104.94 -29.67
N ASP A 26 -5.12 105.16 -30.97
CA ASP A 26 -5.07 104.09 -31.97
C ASP A 26 -3.78 103.25 -31.93
N ASN A 27 -2.60 103.87 -31.74
CA ASN A 27 -1.31 103.16 -31.77
C ASN A 27 -1.10 102.17 -30.59
N THR A 28 -1.71 102.42 -29.43
CA THR A 28 -1.60 101.53 -28.25
C THR A 28 -2.58 100.35 -28.32
N MET A 29 -3.73 100.54 -28.98
CA MET A 29 -4.71 99.48 -29.20
C MET A 29 -4.22 98.47 -30.25
N GLU A 30 -3.60 98.95 -31.33
CA GLU A 30 -3.00 98.09 -32.37
C GLU A 30 -1.86 97.21 -31.84
N LEU A 31 -1.00 97.73 -30.97
CA LEU A 31 0.07 96.96 -30.33
C LEU A 31 -0.49 95.86 -29.41
N ARG A 32 -1.54 96.16 -28.64
CA ARG A 32 -2.23 95.16 -27.81
C ARG A 32 -2.94 94.08 -28.65
N LEU A 33 -3.54 94.45 -29.78
CA LEU A 33 -4.14 93.50 -30.71
C LEU A 33 -3.09 92.58 -31.34
N ARG A 34 -1.92 93.11 -31.71
CA ARG A 34 -0.79 92.31 -32.22
C ARG A 34 -0.23 91.38 -31.16
N GLU A 35 -0.10 91.84 -29.92
CA GLU A 35 0.38 91.00 -28.81
C GLU A 35 -0.65 89.92 -28.43
N ALA A 36 -1.94 90.25 -28.43
CA ALA A 36 -3.03 89.28 -28.29
C ALA A 36 -3.07 88.26 -29.44
N LEU A 37 -2.76 88.69 -30.67
CA LEU A 37 -2.67 87.79 -31.82
C LEU A 37 -1.43 86.88 -31.74
N ARG A 38 -0.30 87.40 -31.24
CA ARG A 38 0.90 86.58 -30.95
C ARG A 38 0.67 85.58 -29.82
N SER A 39 0.01 85.98 -28.74
CA SER A 39 -0.28 85.07 -27.63
C SER A 39 -1.28 83.98 -28.02
N THR A 40 -2.33 84.33 -28.78
CA THR A 40 -3.29 83.35 -29.30
C THR A 40 -2.67 82.40 -30.33
N THR A 41 -1.76 82.87 -31.19
CA THR A 41 -1.02 81.98 -32.11
C THR A 41 -0.02 81.07 -31.38
N LEU A 42 0.61 81.53 -30.29
CA LEU A 42 1.44 80.68 -29.43
C LEU A 42 0.61 79.63 -28.68
N GLN A 43 -0.56 80.02 -28.15
CA GLN A 43 -1.50 79.09 -27.51
C GLN A 43 -2.05 78.06 -28.50
N LEU A 44 -2.36 78.47 -29.73
CA LEU A 44 -2.81 77.55 -30.78
C LEU A 44 -1.72 76.53 -31.12
N ARG A 45 -0.47 76.98 -31.30
CA ARG A 45 0.67 76.07 -31.55
C ARG A 45 0.93 75.12 -30.38
N ALA A 46 0.83 75.62 -29.14
CA ALA A 46 0.97 74.79 -27.94
C ALA A 46 -0.14 73.73 -27.88
N ALA A 47 -1.41 74.13 -28.09
CA ALA A 47 -2.54 73.21 -28.14
C ALA A 47 -2.43 72.20 -29.30
N GLU A 48 -1.95 72.61 -30.48
CA GLU A 48 -1.66 71.70 -31.59
C GLU A 48 -0.57 70.68 -31.24
N SER A 49 0.50 71.11 -30.56
CA SER A 49 1.56 70.21 -30.08
C SER A 49 1.08 69.24 -29.00
N GLU A 50 0.26 69.70 -28.04
CA GLU A 50 -0.34 68.85 -27.01
C GLU A 50 -1.32 67.85 -27.62
N ARG A 51 -2.11 68.26 -28.64
CA ARG A 51 -3.00 67.34 -29.37
C ARG A 51 -2.20 66.28 -30.12
N ALA A 52 -1.10 66.65 -30.76
CA ALA A 52 -0.21 65.69 -31.42
C ALA A 52 0.39 64.70 -30.41
N GLU A 53 0.87 65.18 -29.26
CA GLU A 53 1.42 64.34 -28.18
C GLU A 53 0.37 63.39 -27.59
N LEU A 54 -0.84 63.89 -27.33
CA LEU A 54 -1.95 63.07 -26.84
C LEU A 54 -2.40 62.03 -27.87
N GLN A 55 -2.36 62.36 -29.16
CA GLN A 55 -2.71 61.42 -30.22
C GLN A 55 -1.67 60.29 -30.32
N VAL A 56 -0.37 60.61 -30.21
CA VAL A 56 0.71 59.60 -30.14
C VAL A 56 0.52 58.70 -28.91
N ARG A 57 0.29 59.27 -27.72
CA ARG A 57 0.02 58.50 -26.50
C ARG A 57 -1.24 57.63 -26.60
N GLN A 58 -2.27 58.11 -27.27
CA GLN A 58 -3.50 57.34 -27.49
C GLN A 58 -3.25 56.14 -28.39
N GLU A 59 -2.41 56.29 -29.42
CA GLU A 59 -2.01 55.20 -30.30
C GLU A 59 -1.11 54.20 -29.57
N GLU A 60 -0.12 54.66 -28.78
CA GLU A 60 0.74 53.81 -27.97
C GLU A 60 -0.05 52.99 -26.94
N THR A 61 -0.92 53.64 -26.15
CA THR A 61 -1.78 52.95 -25.17
C THR A 61 -2.79 52.02 -25.83
N ALA A 62 -3.29 52.34 -27.03
CA ALA A 62 -4.13 51.45 -27.81
C ALA A 62 -3.36 50.19 -28.26
N GLN A 63 -2.12 50.35 -28.72
CA GLN A 63 -1.24 49.25 -29.10
C GLN A 63 -0.91 48.36 -27.89
N GLU A 64 -0.56 48.95 -26.74
CA GLU A 64 -0.30 48.22 -25.50
C GLU A 64 -1.53 47.46 -25.01
N ARG A 65 -2.70 48.10 -25.00
CA ARG A 65 -3.96 47.45 -24.63
C ARG A 65 -4.25 46.26 -25.54
N ASP A 66 -4.05 46.42 -26.85
CA ASP A 66 -4.32 45.34 -27.81
C ASP A 66 -3.29 44.21 -27.69
N ALA A 67 -2.03 44.53 -27.36
CA ALA A 67 -1.00 43.53 -27.04
C ALA A 67 -1.32 42.77 -25.74
N LEU A 68 -1.68 43.47 -24.67
CA LEU A 68 -2.09 42.87 -23.41
C LEU A 68 -3.35 42.03 -23.56
N LYS A 69 -4.34 42.49 -24.34
CA LYS A 69 -5.56 41.73 -24.63
C LYS A 69 -5.24 40.43 -25.37
N LYS A 70 -4.32 40.46 -26.33
CA LYS A 70 -3.80 39.25 -26.99
C LYS A 70 -3.12 38.32 -26.00
N GLN A 71 -2.23 38.82 -25.14
CA GLN A 71 -1.53 38.02 -24.13
C GLN A 71 -2.49 37.38 -23.13
N VAL A 72 -3.45 38.14 -22.58
CA VAL A 72 -4.48 37.60 -21.67
C VAL A 72 -5.31 36.52 -22.37
N SER A 73 -5.70 36.73 -23.63
CA SER A 73 -6.43 35.71 -24.38
C SER A 73 -5.61 34.43 -24.63
N ALA A 74 -4.30 34.56 -24.87
CA ALA A 74 -3.40 33.43 -25.08
C ALA A 74 -3.17 32.67 -23.77
N LEU A 75 -2.87 33.39 -22.67
CA LEU A 75 -2.69 32.81 -21.35
C LEU A 75 -3.96 32.15 -20.82
N SER A 76 -5.14 32.74 -21.07
CA SER A 76 -6.42 32.12 -20.71
C SER A 76 -6.62 30.79 -21.44
N LYS A 77 -6.37 30.76 -22.75
CA LYS A 77 -6.46 29.51 -23.55
C LYS A 77 -5.44 28.47 -23.11
N GLN A 78 -4.23 28.89 -22.78
CA GLN A 78 -3.21 28.00 -22.25
C GLN A 78 -3.62 27.43 -20.89
N GLY A 79 -4.09 28.28 -19.97
CA GLY A 79 -4.58 27.85 -18.67
C GLY A 79 -5.77 26.87 -18.74
N GLU A 80 -6.68 27.05 -19.71
CA GLU A 80 -7.75 26.08 -19.96
C GLU A 80 -7.22 24.74 -20.46
N ARG A 81 -6.23 24.74 -21.38
CA ARG A 81 -5.58 23.53 -21.87
C ARG A 81 -4.84 22.80 -20.77
N ASP A 82 -4.01 23.52 -20.01
CA ASP A 82 -3.22 22.95 -18.91
C ASP A 82 -4.14 22.34 -17.84
N ARG A 83 -5.27 23.00 -17.52
CA ARG A 83 -6.28 22.45 -16.61
C ARG A 83 -6.94 21.19 -17.16
N ALA A 84 -7.27 21.16 -18.44
CA ALA A 84 -7.86 19.98 -19.08
C ALA A 84 -6.88 18.81 -19.10
N GLU A 85 -5.62 19.05 -19.42
CA GLU A 85 -4.55 18.04 -19.40
C GLU A 85 -4.29 17.53 -17.98
N ALA A 86 -4.19 18.43 -16.99
CA ALA A 86 -4.03 18.05 -15.59
C ALA A 86 -5.23 17.22 -15.08
N ALA A 87 -6.46 17.61 -15.44
CA ALA A 87 -7.65 16.85 -15.07
C ALA A 87 -7.64 15.43 -15.68
N ALA A 88 -7.26 15.31 -16.96
CA ALA A 88 -7.14 14.02 -17.63
C ALA A 88 -6.05 13.14 -16.99
N GLN A 89 -4.90 13.72 -16.64
CA GLN A 89 -3.82 12.99 -15.95
C GLN A 89 -4.24 12.53 -14.56
N ILE A 90 -4.91 13.39 -13.79
CA ILE A 90 -5.40 13.04 -12.45
C ILE A 90 -6.39 11.87 -12.55
N GLU A 91 -7.30 11.89 -13.52
CA GLU A 91 -8.27 10.80 -13.71
C GLU A 91 -7.57 9.50 -14.13
N GLY A 92 -6.60 9.58 -15.04
CA GLY A 92 -5.78 8.43 -15.43
C GLY A 92 -4.99 7.85 -14.26
N LEU A 93 -4.37 8.70 -13.44
CA LEU A 93 -3.63 8.28 -12.25
C LEU A 93 -4.54 7.66 -11.18
N LYS A 94 -5.74 8.22 -10.96
CA LYS A 94 -6.72 7.61 -10.05
C LYS A 94 -7.12 6.22 -10.51
N GLY A 95 -7.39 6.04 -11.80
CA GLY A 95 -7.67 4.72 -12.37
C GLY A 95 -6.51 3.74 -12.15
N LEU A 96 -5.27 4.18 -12.38
CA LEU A 96 -4.08 3.37 -12.13
C LEU A 96 -3.94 2.99 -10.64
N VAL A 97 -4.14 3.92 -9.72
CA VAL A 97 -4.09 3.65 -8.28
C VAL A 97 -5.11 2.58 -7.89
N VAL A 98 -6.36 2.70 -8.35
CA VAL A 98 -7.41 1.68 -8.07
C VAL A 98 -6.98 0.30 -8.60
N THR A 99 -6.50 0.23 -9.85
CA THR A 99 -6.05 -1.06 -10.41
C THR A 99 -4.82 -1.64 -9.68
N GLN A 100 -3.94 -0.80 -9.17
CA GLN A 100 -2.78 -1.25 -8.39
C GLN A 100 -3.19 -1.72 -7.00
N GLU A 101 -4.14 -1.05 -6.35
CA GLU A 101 -4.71 -1.47 -5.07
C GLU A 101 -5.41 -2.82 -5.19
N GLU A 102 -6.21 -3.02 -6.24
CA GLU A 102 -6.85 -4.32 -6.52
C GLU A 102 -5.83 -5.44 -6.73
N LYS A 103 -4.79 -5.20 -7.53
CA LYS A 103 -3.70 -6.17 -7.75
C LYS A 103 -2.92 -6.45 -6.46
N ALA A 104 -2.63 -5.42 -5.67
CA ALA A 104 -1.94 -5.58 -4.39
C ALA A 104 -2.78 -6.41 -3.41
N ALA A 105 -4.09 -6.18 -3.37
CA ALA A 105 -5.02 -6.97 -2.55
C ALA A 105 -5.10 -8.44 -3.00
N GLN A 106 -5.15 -8.69 -4.32
CA GLN A 106 -5.12 -10.04 -4.89
C GLN A 106 -3.81 -10.77 -4.53
N LEU A 107 -2.66 -10.14 -4.77
CA LEU A 107 -1.35 -10.71 -4.43
C LEU A 107 -1.19 -10.97 -2.93
N ALA A 108 -1.70 -10.07 -2.08
CA ALA A 108 -1.70 -10.27 -0.63
C ALA A 108 -2.56 -11.48 -0.21
N SER A 109 -3.72 -11.66 -0.83
CA SER A 109 -4.59 -12.82 -0.60
C SER A 109 -3.91 -14.12 -1.06
N GLU A 110 -3.31 -14.13 -2.24
CA GLU A 110 -2.59 -15.28 -2.77
C GLU A 110 -1.39 -15.64 -1.90
N LEU A 111 -0.58 -14.66 -1.49
CA LEU A 111 0.54 -14.88 -0.58
C LEU A 111 0.09 -15.48 0.75
N LYS A 112 -1.07 -15.06 1.28
CA LYS A 112 -1.62 -15.65 2.50
C LYS A 112 -1.98 -17.12 2.29
N LYS A 113 -2.68 -17.44 1.20
CA LYS A 113 -3.03 -18.83 0.84
C LYS A 113 -1.80 -19.71 0.65
N TRP A 114 -0.77 -19.18 -0.03
CA TRP A 114 0.50 -19.89 -0.22
C TRP A 114 1.22 -20.16 1.09
N ARG A 115 1.23 -19.20 2.03
CA ARG A 115 1.79 -19.40 3.37
C ARG A 115 1.02 -20.45 4.15
N GLU A 116 -0.31 -20.37 4.18
CA GLU A 116 -1.16 -21.35 4.86
C GLU A 116 -0.96 -22.76 4.28
N ALA A 117 -0.89 -22.89 2.95
CA ALA A 117 -0.62 -24.16 2.29
C ALA A 117 0.79 -24.70 2.60
N ALA A 118 1.80 -23.83 2.66
CA ALA A 118 3.17 -24.21 3.01
C ALA A 118 3.26 -24.67 4.47
N GLU A 119 2.61 -23.98 5.40
CA GLU A 119 2.53 -24.36 6.82
C GLU A 119 1.83 -25.72 6.98
N GLN A 120 0.68 -25.92 6.33
CA GLN A 120 -0.03 -27.20 6.36
C GLN A 120 0.80 -28.34 5.78
N SER A 121 1.53 -28.10 4.68
CA SER A 121 2.42 -29.10 4.09
C SER A 121 3.59 -29.44 5.01
N ALA A 122 4.18 -28.43 5.67
CA ALA A 122 5.26 -28.64 6.63
C ALA A 122 4.78 -29.42 7.87
N GLU A 123 3.61 -29.08 8.42
CA GLU A 123 2.99 -29.81 9.53
C GLU A 123 2.69 -31.27 9.16
N LEU A 124 2.13 -31.50 7.97
CA LEU A 124 1.85 -32.86 7.49
C LEU A 124 3.13 -33.67 7.28
N ALA A 125 4.19 -33.05 6.75
CA ALA A 125 5.50 -33.70 6.61
C ALA A 125 6.09 -34.07 7.98
N GLN A 126 6.04 -33.15 8.95
CA GLN A 126 6.52 -33.44 10.31
C GLN A 126 5.68 -34.52 11.00
N ALA A 127 4.36 -34.51 10.83
CA ALA A 127 3.47 -35.54 11.39
C ALA A 127 3.76 -36.92 10.77
N ARG A 128 4.01 -36.98 9.46
CA ARG A 128 4.42 -38.19 8.74
C ARG A 128 5.75 -38.71 9.25
N GLU A 129 6.72 -37.83 9.46
CA GLU A 129 8.04 -38.19 9.98
C GLU A 129 7.95 -38.80 11.38
N ARG A 130 7.24 -38.12 12.30
CA ARG A 130 7.02 -38.64 13.66
C ARG A 130 6.29 -39.98 13.66
N ALA A 131 5.31 -40.15 12.76
CA ALA A 131 4.60 -41.41 12.62
C ALA A 131 5.51 -42.51 12.08
N ARG A 132 6.40 -42.20 11.13
CA ARG A 132 7.40 -43.13 10.62
C ARG A 132 8.36 -43.57 11.73
N ASP A 133 8.93 -42.62 12.47
CA ASP A 133 9.86 -42.94 13.56
C ASP A 133 9.20 -43.80 14.65
N ALA A 134 7.95 -43.48 15.02
CA ALA A 134 7.19 -44.29 15.98
C ALA A 134 6.89 -45.70 15.46
N LEU A 135 6.60 -45.84 14.16
CA LEU A 135 6.41 -47.14 13.52
C LEU A 135 7.71 -47.93 13.46
N GLU A 136 8.83 -47.30 13.12
CA GLU A 136 10.16 -47.95 13.09
C GLU A 136 10.55 -48.50 14.47
N ILE A 137 10.34 -47.72 15.54
CA ILE A 137 10.57 -48.20 16.92
C ILE A 137 9.69 -49.41 17.22
N ARG A 138 8.40 -49.33 16.88
CA ARG A 138 7.45 -50.41 17.15
C ARG A 138 7.76 -51.68 16.35
N VAL A 139 8.21 -51.53 15.10
CA VAL A 139 8.66 -52.65 14.27
C VAL A 139 9.89 -53.30 14.91
N ALA A 140 10.89 -52.53 15.32
CA ALA A 140 12.08 -53.05 15.98
C ALA A 140 11.75 -53.79 17.30
N GLU A 141 10.82 -53.27 18.11
CA GLU A 141 10.34 -53.94 19.33
C GLU A 141 9.61 -55.26 19.01
N LEU A 142 8.77 -55.27 17.97
CA LEU A 142 8.08 -56.47 17.52
C LEU A 142 9.05 -57.52 16.98
N GLU A 143 10.03 -57.12 16.17
CA GLU A 143 11.07 -58.01 15.66
C GLU A 143 11.85 -58.68 16.79
N ARG A 144 12.29 -57.90 17.80
CA ARG A 144 12.93 -58.44 19.01
C ARG A 144 12.04 -59.43 19.75
N THR A 145 10.76 -59.07 19.92
CA THR A 145 9.78 -59.92 20.60
C THR A 145 9.54 -61.23 19.85
N VAL A 146 9.47 -61.18 18.52
CA VAL A 146 9.31 -62.37 17.66
C VAL A 146 10.55 -63.25 17.76
N ALA A 147 11.75 -62.68 17.62
CA ALA A 147 13.01 -63.43 17.74
C ALA A 147 13.15 -64.12 19.11
N ASP A 148 12.76 -63.45 20.20
CA ASP A 148 12.76 -64.03 21.55
C ASP A 148 11.76 -65.18 21.69
N ARG A 149 10.56 -65.04 21.11
CA ARG A 149 9.55 -66.11 21.09
C ARG A 149 10.00 -67.30 20.27
N GLU A 150 10.60 -67.07 19.11
CA GLU A 150 11.16 -68.12 18.25
C GLU A 150 12.26 -68.90 18.98
N ARG A 151 13.20 -68.19 19.63
CA ARG A 151 14.26 -68.80 20.43
C ARG A 151 13.67 -69.67 21.56
N LYS A 152 12.72 -69.13 22.34
CA LYS A 152 12.04 -69.87 23.42
C LYS A 152 11.27 -71.09 22.90
N ASN A 153 10.61 -70.97 21.75
CA ASN A 153 9.89 -72.08 21.13
C ASN A 153 10.85 -73.21 20.74
N VAL A 154 11.98 -72.89 20.10
CA VAL A 154 13.02 -73.87 19.77
C VAL A 154 13.52 -74.60 21.02
N GLU A 155 13.77 -73.89 22.12
CA GLU A 155 14.20 -74.50 23.38
C GLU A 155 13.10 -75.37 24.02
N LEU A 156 11.84 -74.92 24.01
CA LEU A 156 10.70 -75.74 24.49
C LEU A 156 10.54 -77.03 23.68
N VAL A 157 10.70 -76.98 22.37
CA VAL A 157 10.66 -78.17 21.50
C VAL A 157 11.81 -79.13 21.81
N LYS A 158 13.01 -78.61 22.10
CA LYS A 158 14.14 -79.44 22.54
C LYS A 158 13.84 -80.14 23.87
N VAL A 159 13.36 -79.39 24.87
CA VAL A 159 12.98 -79.96 26.18
C VAL A 159 11.87 -81.01 26.02
N ALA A 160 10.87 -80.75 25.18
CA ALA A 160 9.81 -81.71 24.89
C ALA A 160 10.34 -83.01 24.26
N ARG A 161 11.30 -82.90 23.31
CA ARG A 161 11.97 -84.07 22.73
C ARG A 161 12.79 -84.84 23.77
N GLU A 162 13.54 -84.15 24.63
CA GLU A 162 14.28 -84.80 25.74
C GLU A 162 13.35 -85.61 26.65
N ILE A 163 12.16 -85.09 26.96
CA ILE A 163 11.15 -85.78 27.77
C ILE A 163 10.63 -87.03 27.04
N LEU A 164 10.28 -86.90 25.75
CA LEU A 164 9.79 -88.02 24.93
C LEU A 164 10.84 -89.13 24.79
N ASP A 165 12.08 -88.79 24.44
CA ASP A 165 13.19 -89.74 24.30
C ASP A 165 13.44 -90.50 25.62
N ARG A 166 13.27 -89.83 26.76
CA ARG A 166 13.47 -90.43 28.07
C ARG A 166 12.31 -91.32 28.48
N LEU A 167 11.07 -90.95 28.16
CA LEU A 167 9.90 -91.82 28.34
C LEU A 167 10.00 -93.09 27.49
N GLU A 168 10.46 -92.98 26.24
CA GLU A 168 10.69 -94.12 25.36
C GLU A 168 11.76 -95.07 25.93
N LYS A 169 12.91 -94.53 26.36
CA LYS A 169 13.98 -95.31 27.00
C LYS A 169 13.55 -95.94 28.33
N PHE A 170 12.75 -95.24 29.13
CA PHE A 170 12.18 -95.77 30.37
C PHE A 170 11.22 -96.93 30.06
N GLY A 171 10.34 -96.78 29.06
CA GLY A 171 9.44 -97.85 28.60
C GLY A 171 10.17 -99.10 28.13
N LEU A 172 11.31 -98.95 27.43
CA LEU A 172 12.10 -100.08 26.92
C LEU A 172 13.00 -100.72 28.00
N GLY A 173 13.62 -99.93 28.86
CA GLY A 173 14.57 -100.40 29.88
C GLY A 173 13.92 -100.87 31.18
N ASP A 174 12.83 -100.22 31.61
CA ASP A 174 12.14 -100.58 32.85
C ASP A 174 11.06 -101.64 32.65
N ALA A 175 10.53 -101.87 31.43
CA ALA A 175 9.69 -103.05 31.16
C ALA A 175 10.43 -104.37 31.43
N ILE A 176 11.76 -104.38 31.29
CA ILE A 176 12.63 -105.52 31.62
C ILE A 176 12.86 -105.64 33.14
N LYS A 177 12.77 -104.54 33.90
CA LYS A 177 12.93 -104.47 35.38
C LYS A 177 11.62 -104.45 36.17
N ALA A 178 10.47 -104.32 35.52
CA ALA A 178 9.12 -104.16 36.11
C ALA A 178 8.62 -105.35 36.97
N ARG A 179 9.48 -106.34 37.23
CA ARG A 179 9.22 -107.39 38.22
C ARG A 179 9.50 -106.98 39.68
N GLU A 180 10.04 -105.79 39.92
CA GLU A 180 10.28 -105.28 41.28
C GLU A 180 9.36 -104.09 41.63
N PRO A 181 8.68 -104.11 42.81
CA PRO A 181 7.84 -103.01 43.24
C PRO A 181 8.67 -101.74 43.45
N PHE A 182 8.21 -100.60 42.93
CA PHE A 182 8.90 -99.31 43.04
C PHE A 182 9.28 -98.97 44.50
N ILE A 183 10.54 -99.20 44.87
CA ILE A 183 11.09 -98.82 46.18
C ILE A 183 11.14 -97.29 46.27
N GLY A 184 10.90 -96.71 47.45
CA GLY A 184 10.78 -95.25 47.67
C GLY A 184 11.89 -94.39 47.05
N ALA A 185 13.12 -94.90 46.94
CA ALA A 185 14.23 -94.21 46.27
C ALA A 185 13.98 -93.95 44.77
N LYS A 186 13.34 -94.87 44.03
CA LYS A 186 12.98 -94.69 42.62
C LYS A 186 11.87 -93.65 42.44
N ARG A 187 10.92 -93.60 43.37
CA ARG A 187 9.87 -92.58 43.38
C ARG A 187 10.44 -91.17 43.53
N VAL A 188 11.39 -90.98 44.44
CA VAL A 188 12.06 -89.68 44.64
C VAL A 188 12.86 -89.27 43.40
N GLN A 189 13.57 -90.20 42.74
CA GLN A 189 14.28 -89.92 41.49
C GLN A 189 13.36 -89.43 40.37
N ILE A 190 12.18 -90.03 40.23
CA ILE A 190 11.18 -89.61 39.23
C ILE A 190 10.61 -88.24 39.60
N GLN A 191 10.32 -87.98 40.88
CA GLN A 191 9.82 -86.69 41.34
C GLN A 191 10.82 -85.56 41.06
N ASN A 192 12.11 -85.75 41.38
CA ASN A 192 13.15 -84.78 41.07
C ASN A 192 13.25 -84.53 39.57
N LEU A 193 13.15 -85.58 38.75
CA LEU A 193 13.20 -85.45 37.30
C LEU A 193 12.01 -84.66 36.74
N VAL A 194 10.80 -84.91 37.24
CA VAL A 194 9.60 -84.15 36.87
C VAL A 194 9.78 -82.68 37.26
N GLN A 195 10.33 -82.42 38.45
CA GLN A 195 10.61 -81.07 38.90
C GLN A 195 11.65 -80.36 38.01
N ASP A 196 12.77 -81.02 37.69
CA ASP A 196 13.81 -80.47 36.80
C ASP A 196 13.24 -80.09 35.42
N TYR A 197 12.38 -80.94 34.83
CA TYR A 197 11.75 -80.62 33.55
C TYR A 197 10.67 -79.56 33.68
N GLN A 198 9.93 -79.52 34.79
CA GLN A 198 8.97 -78.47 35.07
C GLN A 198 9.67 -77.12 35.18
N ASP A 199 10.82 -77.04 35.85
CA ASP A 199 11.63 -75.84 35.97
C ASP A 199 12.17 -75.40 34.58
N LYS A 200 12.71 -76.35 33.78
CA LYS A 200 13.13 -76.06 32.39
C LYS A 200 12.00 -75.51 31.52
N ILE A 201 10.79 -76.05 31.62
CA ILE A 201 9.63 -75.56 30.86
C ILE A 201 9.22 -74.17 31.32
N LEU A 202 9.24 -73.91 32.63
CA LEU A 202 8.90 -72.60 33.20
C LEU A 202 9.93 -71.54 32.79
N ASP A 203 11.22 -71.85 32.81
CA ASP A 203 12.30 -70.95 32.38
C ASP A 203 12.16 -70.52 30.91
N GLN A 204 11.73 -71.44 30.04
CA GLN A 204 11.53 -71.16 28.62
C GLN A 204 10.14 -70.60 28.29
N LYS A 205 9.22 -70.53 29.25
CA LYS A 205 7.91 -69.93 29.03
C LYS A 205 8.07 -68.45 28.68
N TYR A 206 7.44 -68.00 27.60
CA TYR A 206 7.43 -66.59 27.26
C TYR A 206 6.61 -65.82 28.30
N THR A 207 7.21 -64.76 28.86
CA THR A 207 6.55 -63.77 29.70
C THR A 207 6.60 -62.46 28.95
N ALA A 208 5.43 -61.86 28.69
CA ALA A 208 5.42 -60.51 28.14
C ALA A 208 6.04 -59.55 29.18
N ALA A 209 6.93 -58.66 28.75
CA ALA A 209 7.32 -57.53 29.57
C ALA A 209 6.04 -56.74 29.93
N ALA A 210 5.89 -56.39 31.21
CA ALA A 210 4.78 -55.55 31.65
C ALA A 210 4.85 -54.23 30.85
N ARG A 211 3.73 -53.88 30.22
CA ARG A 211 3.58 -52.65 29.43
C ARG A 211 3.67 -51.42 30.32
#